data_AF-A0A0W0YKR2-F1
#
_entry.id   AF-A0A0W0YKR2-F1
#
_cell.length_a   1.000
_cell.length_b   1.000
_cell.length_c   1.000
_cell.angle_alpha   90.00
_cell.angle_beta   90.00
_cell.angle_gamma   90.00
#
_symmetry.space_group_name_H-M   'P 1'
#
loop_
_entity.id
_entity.type
_entity.pdbx_description
1 polymer ?
#
loop_
_entity_poly.entity_id
_entity_poly.type
_entity_poly.pdbx_seq_one_letter_code
_entity_poly.pdbx_strand_id
1 'polypeptide(L)'
;MSQRIVPKRYLKQVTVRQVKYLNNSVEQDHRFIKKITKVMMGFKAFHSAQATLSGIELHYMLRKNQHQQSENMTIFKQFYALAA
;
A
#
# COMPACT_ATOMS: atom_id res chain seq x y z
N MET A 1 6.62 -37.14 31.94
CA MET A 1 5.42 -36.74 31.18
C MET A 1 5.65 -35.35 30.58
N SER A 2 5.41 -35.28 29.28
CA SER A 2 5.62 -34.19 28.31
C SER A 2 5.59 -32.74 28.84
N GLN A 3 6.71 -32.03 28.72
CA GLN A 3 6.74 -30.56 28.73
C GLN A 3 6.25 -30.09 27.36
N ARG A 4 5.06 -29.46 27.33
CA ARG A 4 4.46 -28.91 26.12
C ARG A 4 5.26 -27.66 25.70
N ILE A 5 6.16 -27.81 24.73
CA ILE A 5 6.92 -26.70 24.15
C ILE A 5 5.97 -25.85 23.32
N VAL A 6 5.47 -24.75 23.88
CA VAL A 6 4.84 -23.68 23.10
C VAL A 6 5.95 -22.89 22.40
N PRO A 7 5.90 -22.69 21.06
CA PRO A 7 6.95 -21.96 20.37
C PRO A 7 6.93 -20.51 20.84
N LYS A 8 8.06 -20.02 21.36
CA LYS A 8 8.28 -18.61 21.69
C LYS A 8 8.10 -17.78 20.42
N ARG A 9 6.91 -17.23 20.21
CA ARG A 9 6.71 -16.10 19.31
C ARG A 9 7.67 -15.00 19.79
N TYR A 10 8.63 -14.63 18.95
CA TYR A 10 9.45 -13.45 19.13
C TYR A 10 8.53 -12.23 19.12
N LEU A 11 7.94 -11.90 20.26
CA LEU A 11 7.27 -10.64 20.49
C LEU A 11 8.38 -9.58 20.55
N LYS A 12 8.77 -9.03 19.40
CA LYS A 12 9.46 -7.74 19.37
C LYS A 12 8.60 -6.81 20.22
N GLN A 13 9.17 -6.28 21.30
CA GLN A 13 8.50 -5.25 22.10
C GLN A 13 8.36 -4.01 21.20
N VAL A 14 7.21 -3.89 20.53
CA VAL A 14 6.89 -2.71 19.73
C VAL A 14 6.48 -1.62 20.70
N THR A 15 7.32 -0.61 20.88
CA THR A 15 6.94 0.58 21.64
C THR A 15 5.87 1.33 20.86
N VAL A 16 4.61 1.25 21.29
CA VAL A 16 3.50 1.96 20.66
C VAL A 16 3.63 3.45 21.01
N ARG A 17 4.12 4.24 20.06
CA ARG A 17 4.18 5.71 20.20
C ARG A 17 2.81 6.29 19.80
N GLN A 18 2.05 6.80 20.76
CA GLN A 18 0.82 7.56 20.50
C GLN A 18 1.15 9.02 20.20
N VAL A 19 1.79 9.26 19.06
CA VAL A 19 2.15 10.60 18.62
C VAL A 19 1.12 11.05 17.59
N LYS A 20 0.19 11.91 18.01
CA LYS A 20 -0.97 12.35 17.20
C LYS A 20 -0.58 12.87 15.81
N TYR A 21 0.50 13.65 15.70
CA TYR A 21 0.93 14.21 14.43
C TYR A 21 1.48 13.14 13.46
N LEU A 22 2.20 12.14 13.96
CA LEU A 22 2.70 11.03 13.13
C LEU A 22 1.55 10.16 12.64
N ASN A 23 0.58 9.87 13.52
CA ASN A 23 -0.62 9.12 13.13
C ASN A 23 -1.41 9.86 12.05
N ASN A 24 -1.58 11.17 12.18
CA ASN A 24 -2.28 11.98 11.19
C ASN A 24 -1.58 11.95 9.81
N SER A 25 -0.25 11.99 9.77
CA SER A 25 0.51 11.94 8.51
C SER A 25 0.32 10.60 7.79
N VAL A 26 0.43 9.50 8.53
CA VAL A 26 0.21 8.14 8.02
C VAL A 26 -1.24 7.97 7.55
N GLU A 27 -2.21 8.41 8.35
CA GLU A 27 -3.63 8.34 7.97
C GLU A 27 -3.99 9.19 6.74
N GLN A 28 -3.33 10.34 6.58
CA GLN A 28 -3.50 11.20 5.42
C GLN A 28 -3.00 10.54 4.14
N ASP A 29 -1.81 9.94 4.18
CA ASP A 29 -1.21 9.26 3.02
C ASP A 29 -2.13 8.14 2.51
N HIS A 30 -2.71 7.37 3.43
CA HIS A 30 -3.55 6.23 3.08
C HIS A 30 -4.99 6.62 2.68
N ARG A 31 -5.37 7.90 2.84
CA ARG A 31 -6.76 8.37 2.66
C ARG A 31 -7.29 8.11 1.26
N PHE A 32 -6.44 8.27 0.25
CA PHE A 32 -6.82 8.06 -1.14
C PHE A 32 -7.16 6.59 -1.41
N ILE A 33 -6.27 5.68 -1.00
CA ILE A 33 -6.47 4.24 -1.12
C ILE A 33 -7.75 3.83 -0.38
N LYS A 34 -7.91 4.26 0.88
CA LYS A 34 -9.13 3.99 1.66
C LYS A 34 -10.39 4.50 1.00
N LYS A 35 -10.36 5.66 0.33
CA LYS A 35 -11.53 6.22 -0.37
C LYS A 35 -11.97 5.31 -1.52
N ILE A 36 -11.02 4.78 -2.29
CA ILE A 36 -11.31 3.86 -3.40
C ILE A 36 -11.77 2.50 -2.86
N THR A 37 -11.09 1.95 -1.86
CA THR A 37 -11.42 0.62 -1.35
C THR A 37 -12.69 0.59 -0.51
N LYS A 38 -13.11 1.72 0.08
CA LYS A 38 -14.33 1.79 0.93
C LYS A 38 -15.62 1.46 0.17
N VAL A 39 -15.69 1.77 -1.12
CA VAL A 39 -16.85 1.42 -1.95
C VAL A 39 -16.80 -0.03 -2.47
N MET A 40 -15.67 -0.71 -2.30
CA MET A 40 -15.51 -2.12 -2.64
C MET A 40 -16.00 -2.97 -1.46
N MET A 41 -16.72 -4.07 -1.69
CA MET A 41 -17.15 -5.03 -0.64
C MET A 41 -15.98 -5.86 -0.07
N GLY A 42 -14.79 -5.26 0.01
CA GLY A 42 -13.53 -5.93 0.36
C GLY A 42 -12.95 -6.79 -0.78
N PHE A 43 -11.79 -7.37 -0.49
CA PHE A 43 -11.10 -8.30 -1.39
C PHE A 43 -11.34 -9.74 -0.94
N LYS A 44 -11.64 -10.63 -1.88
CA LYS A 44 -11.85 -12.06 -1.60
C LYS A 44 -10.56 -12.84 -1.35
N ALA A 45 -9.42 -12.33 -1.78
CA ALA A 45 -8.11 -12.95 -1.62
C ALA A 45 -6.98 -11.91 -1.51
N PHE A 46 -5.92 -12.27 -0.79
CA PHE A 46 -4.76 -11.38 -0.58
C PHE A 46 -4.02 -11.03 -1.87
N HIS A 47 -3.82 -12.00 -2.77
CA HIS A 47 -3.14 -11.75 -4.05
C HIS A 47 -3.90 -10.70 -4.89
N SER A 48 -5.24 -10.78 -4.89
CA SER A 48 -6.09 -9.83 -5.62
C SER A 48 -6.04 -8.45 -4.97
N ALA A 49 -6.03 -8.40 -3.62
CA ALA A 49 -5.87 -7.15 -2.88
C ALA A 49 -4.54 -6.48 -3.22
N GLN A 50 -3.44 -7.23 -3.18
CA GLN A 50 -2.10 -6.73 -3.49
C GLN A 50 -2.03 -6.18 -4.91
N ALA A 51 -2.45 -6.95 -5.92
CA ALA A 51 -2.45 -6.49 -7.31
C ALA A 51 -3.30 -5.22 -7.51
N THR A 52 -4.48 -5.15 -6.87
CA THR A 52 -5.36 -3.97 -6.97
C THR A 52 -4.72 -2.74 -6.34
N LEU A 53 -4.19 -2.88 -5.12
CA LEU A 53 -3.53 -1.78 -4.41
C LEU A 53 -2.32 -1.27 -5.18
N SER A 54 -1.47 -2.17 -5.68
CA SER A 54 -0.31 -1.81 -6.51
C SER A 54 -0.73 -1.10 -7.80
N GLY A 55 -1.83 -1.50 -8.44
CA GLY A 55 -2.36 -0.79 -9.61
C GLY A 55 -2.85 0.62 -9.28
N ILE A 56 -3.55 0.80 -8.15
CA ILE A 56 -4.01 2.11 -7.67
C ILE A 56 -2.81 3.03 -7.38
N GLU A 57 -1.78 2.50 -6.70
CA GLU A 57 -0.55 3.23 -6.40
C GLU A 57 0.18 3.63 -7.69
N LEU A 58 0.36 2.70 -8.62
CA LEU A 58 1.01 2.94 -9.90
C LEU A 58 0.30 4.04 -10.69
N HIS A 59 -1.03 3.99 -10.80
CA HIS A 59 -1.80 5.05 -11.47
C HIS A 59 -1.55 6.43 -10.82
N TYR A 60 -1.44 6.48 -9.49
CA TYR A 60 -1.18 7.71 -8.77
C TYR A 60 0.24 8.24 -8.99
N MET A 61 1.25 7.35 -9.04
CA MET A 61 2.63 7.71 -9.38
C MET A 61 2.73 8.29 -10.79
N LEU A 62 2.06 7.67 -11.77
CA LEU A 62 1.99 8.17 -13.14
C LEU A 62 1.31 9.55 -13.20
N ARG A 63 0.21 9.73 -12.49
CA ARG A 63 -0.48 11.03 -12.41
C ARG A 63 0.38 12.12 -11.77
N LYS A 64 1.25 11.75 -10.82
CA LYS A 64 2.21 12.65 -10.17
C LYS A 64 3.46 12.92 -11.00
N ASN A 65 3.57 12.38 -12.22
CA ASN A 65 4.75 12.53 -13.06
C ASN A 65 6.03 12.02 -12.34
N GLN A 66 5.93 10.90 -11.63
CA GLN A 66 7.07 10.27 -10.95
C GLN A 66 7.86 9.31 -11.86
N HIS A 67 7.48 9.21 -13.13
CA HIS A 67 8.21 8.44 -14.14
C HIS A 67 9.38 9.28 -14.70
N GLN A 68 10.54 8.65 -14.96
CA GLN A 68 11.75 9.36 -15.43
C GLN A 68 11.55 10.19 -16.71
N GLN A 69 10.52 9.88 -17.52
CA GLN A 69 10.18 10.59 -18.75
C GLN A 69 8.75 11.16 -18.75
N SER A 70 8.22 11.54 -17.58
CA SER A 70 6.83 11.97 -17.43
C SER A 70 6.49 13.32 -18.09
N GLU A 71 7.45 14.23 -18.24
CA GLU A 71 7.20 15.64 -18.59
C GLU A 71 6.48 15.84 -19.92
N ASN A 72 6.62 14.90 -20.87
CA ASN A 72 6.02 14.99 -22.22
C ASN A 72 5.16 13.78 -22.59
N MET A 73 4.79 12.94 -21.61
CA MET A 73 4.05 11.70 -21.85
C MET A 73 2.69 11.72 -21.18
N THR A 74 1.65 11.31 -21.93
CA THR A 74 0.34 11.01 -21.35
C THR A 74 0.46 9.83 -20.38
N ILE A 75 -0.43 9.73 -19.39
CA ILE A 75 -0.44 8.61 -18.42
C ILE A 75 -0.43 7.24 -19.14
N PHE A 76 -1.16 7.11 -20.26
CA PHE A 76 -1.16 5.90 -21.07
C PHE A 76 0.21 5.59 -21.67
N LYS A 77 0.91 6.59 -22.23
CA LYS A 77 2.27 6.40 -22.75
C LYS A 77 3.25 6.03 -21.63
N GLN A 78 3.13 6.69 -20.47
CA GLN A 78 3.94 6.34 -19.30
C GLN A 78 3.67 4.89 -18.85
N PHE A 79 2.42 4.44 -18.87
CA PHE A 79 2.06 3.05 -18.55
C PHE A 79 2.64 2.04 -19.54
N TYR A 80 2.51 2.29 -20.85
CA TYR A 80 3.09 1.41 -21.88
C TYR A 80 4.62 1.33 -21.78
N ALA A 81 5.28 2.43 -21.43
CA ALA A 81 6.73 2.47 -21.25
C ALA A 81 7.23 1.58 -20.09
N LEU A 82 6.37 1.20 -19.13
CA LEU A 82 6.73 0.26 -18.05
C LEU A 82 6.78 -1.20 -18.51
N ALA A 83 6.15 -1.53 -19.63
CA ALA A 83 6.06 -2.89 -20.17
C ALA A 83 7.02 -3.14 -21.35
N ALA A 84 7.67 -2.08 -21.85
CA ALA A 84 8.66 -2.12 -22.91
C ALA A 84 10.05 -2.49 -22.35
#